data_AF-A0A1P8TGW2-F1
#
_entry.id   AF-A0A1P8TGW2-F1
#
_cell.length_a   1.000
_cell.length_b   1.000
_cell.length_c   1.000
_cell.angle_alpha   90.00
_cell.angle_beta   90.00
_cell.angle_gamma   90.00
#
_symmetry.space_group_name_H-M   'P 1'
#
loop_
_entity.id
_entity.type
_entity.pdbx_description
1 polymer ?
#
loop_
_entity_poly.entity_id
_entity_poly.type
_entity_poly.pdbx_seq_one_letter_code
_entity_poly.pdbx_strand_id
1 'polypeptide(L)'
;MAIRHQSIASKAAKAAKAARVAKAKRIATEGKIAVEPTPLSKSFSDPRDVLVKPVVSEKSYALLDEGKYTFIVAPGANKTQIKQAVEAVFSVKVTGVNTINRQGKRKRTRTGFGKRADTKRAIVTLAEGDRIDIFGQAS
;
A
#
# COMPACT_ATOMS: atom_id res chain seq x y z
N MET A 1 -29.22 49.44 -24.94
CA MET A 1 -28.32 49.50 -23.77
C MET A 1 -28.41 48.16 -23.02
N ALA A 2 -27.42 47.27 -23.19
CA ALA A 2 -27.46 45.92 -22.63
C ALA A 2 -26.82 45.88 -21.23
N ILE A 3 -27.63 45.89 -20.17
CA ILE A 3 -27.14 45.65 -18.81
C ILE A 3 -27.13 44.13 -18.60
N ARG A 4 -25.97 43.52 -18.83
CA ARG A 4 -25.71 42.13 -18.42
C ARG A 4 -25.86 42.03 -16.89
N HIS A 5 -27.01 41.55 -16.43
CA HIS A 5 -27.14 41.06 -15.05
C HIS A 5 -26.32 39.77 -14.93
N GLN A 6 -25.16 39.84 -14.27
CA GLN A 6 -24.40 38.64 -13.93
C GLN A 6 -25.27 37.74 -13.06
N SER A 7 -25.52 36.51 -13.54
CA SER A 7 -26.37 35.53 -12.89
C SER A 7 -25.86 35.23 -11.49
N ILE A 8 -26.77 35.24 -10.51
CA ILE A 8 -26.52 34.83 -9.11
C ILE A 8 -25.88 33.42 -9.06
N ALA A 9 -26.16 32.58 -10.06
CA ALA A 9 -25.54 31.26 -10.28
C ALA A 9 -24.00 31.31 -10.43
N SER A 10 -23.44 32.34 -11.08
CA SER A 10 -21.99 32.46 -11.27
C SER A 10 -21.24 32.86 -9.99
N LYS A 11 -21.87 33.67 -9.12
CA LYS A 11 -21.30 34.10 -7.84
C LYS A 11 -21.25 32.96 -6.82
N ALA A 12 -22.32 32.14 -6.78
CA ALA A 12 -22.37 30.93 -5.95
C ALA A 12 -21.34 29.88 -6.37
N ALA A 13 -21.18 29.63 -7.68
CA ALA A 13 -20.19 28.68 -8.19
C ALA A 13 -18.74 29.12 -7.92
N LYS A 14 -18.44 30.43 -8.03
CA LYS A 14 -17.11 30.99 -7.74
C LYS A 14 -16.79 30.96 -6.24
N ALA A 15 -17.78 31.18 -5.37
CA ALA A 15 -17.66 31.03 -3.92
C ALA A 15 -17.40 29.56 -3.50
N ALA A 16 -18.11 28.59 -4.11
CA ALA A 16 -17.90 27.17 -3.84
C ALA A 16 -16.50 26.69 -4.27
N LYS A 17 -15.99 27.17 -5.42
CA LYS A 17 -14.63 26.86 -5.89
C LYS A 17 -13.55 27.48 -4.99
N ALA A 18 -13.76 28.73 -4.53
CA ALA A 18 -12.87 29.39 -3.57
C ALA A 18 -12.85 28.68 -2.20
N ALA A 19 -14.00 28.22 -1.70
CA ALA A 19 -14.09 27.45 -0.46
C ALA A 19 -13.39 26.09 -0.56
N ARG A 20 -13.47 25.41 -1.72
CA ARG A 20 -12.74 24.15 -1.98
C ARG A 20 -11.23 24.35 -2.03
N VAL A 21 -10.76 25.43 -2.67
CA VAL A 21 -9.33 25.80 -2.71
C VAL A 21 -8.82 26.24 -1.34
N ALA A 22 -9.63 26.94 -0.55
CA ALA A 22 -9.29 27.32 0.83
C ALA A 22 -9.24 26.10 1.76
N LYS A 23 -10.17 25.14 1.62
CA LYS A 23 -10.13 23.88 2.37
C LYS A 23 -8.94 23.01 1.96
N ALA A 24 -8.58 22.99 0.68
CA ALA A 24 -7.37 22.32 0.19
C ALA A 24 -6.07 23.00 0.69
N LYS A 25 -6.03 24.35 0.76
CA LYS A 25 -4.88 25.10 1.28
C LYS A 25 -4.72 24.99 2.80
N ARG A 26 -5.80 24.89 3.58
CA ARG A 26 -5.73 24.65 5.05
C ARG A 26 -5.12 23.29 5.39
N ILE A 27 -5.49 22.24 4.65
CA ILE A 27 -4.89 20.91 4.81
C ILE A 27 -3.38 20.91 4.50
N ALA A 28 -2.91 21.81 3.63
CA ALA A 28 -1.48 21.95 3.31
C ALA A 28 -0.69 22.84 4.29
N THR A 29 -1.34 23.71 5.08
CA THR A 29 -0.68 24.65 5.99
C THR A 29 -0.61 24.18 7.44
N GLU A 30 -1.42 23.19 7.82
CA GLU A 30 -1.32 22.49 9.11
C GLU A 30 -0.37 21.27 9.01
N GLY A 31 0.74 21.46 8.29
CA GLY A 31 1.85 20.51 8.24
C GLY A 31 2.68 20.62 9.50
N LYS A 32 2.25 19.95 10.58
CA LYS A 32 3.02 19.37 11.69
C LYS A 32 2.04 18.97 12.79
N ILE A 33 1.18 18.00 12.52
CA ILE A 33 0.64 17.23 13.65
C ILE A 33 1.78 16.32 14.07
N ALA A 34 2.50 16.71 15.11
CA ALA A 34 3.28 15.80 15.93
C ALA A 34 2.29 14.86 16.62
N VAL A 35 1.72 13.93 15.86
CA VAL A 35 1.14 12.73 16.45
C VAL A 35 2.36 11.91 16.85
N GLU A 36 2.79 12.08 18.10
CA GLU A 36 3.49 11.00 18.82
C GLU A 36 2.78 9.70 18.42
N PRO A 37 3.45 8.76 17.72
CA PRO A 37 2.77 7.61 17.15
C PRO A 37 2.15 6.85 18.32
N THR A 38 0.82 6.93 18.44
CA THR A 38 0.09 6.13 19.41
C THR A 38 0.50 4.68 19.14
N PRO A 39 0.95 3.91 20.15
CA PRO A 39 1.64 2.62 19.93
C PRO A 39 0.74 1.48 19.41
N LEU A 40 -0.41 1.82 18.81
CA LEU A 40 -1.42 0.89 18.30
C LEU A 40 -1.04 0.21 16.97
N SER A 41 0.05 0.62 16.32
CA SER A 41 0.60 -0.10 15.16
C SER A 41 1.96 -0.69 15.49
N LYS A 42 2.14 -1.99 15.22
CA LYS A 42 3.46 -2.63 15.24
C LYS A 42 4.43 -1.80 14.40
N SER A 43 5.46 -1.25 15.02
CA SER A 43 6.57 -0.58 14.36
C SER A 43 7.59 -1.63 13.91
N PHE A 44 8.01 -1.55 12.65
CA PHE A 44 9.11 -2.35 12.12
C PHE A 44 10.31 -1.42 12.02
N SER A 45 11.46 -1.83 12.59
CA SER A 45 12.68 -1.02 12.60
C SER A 45 13.43 -1.15 11.28
N ASP A 46 13.52 -2.38 10.73
CA ASP A 46 14.12 -2.64 9.43
C ASP A 46 13.01 -2.93 8.39
N PRO A 47 13.03 -2.28 7.21
CA PRO A 47 12.22 -2.64 6.05
C PRO A 47 12.18 -4.14 5.72
N ARG A 48 13.29 -4.86 5.95
CA ARG A 48 13.41 -6.29 5.67
C ARG A 48 12.58 -7.15 6.62
N ASP A 49 12.25 -6.66 7.82
CA ASP A 49 11.37 -7.37 8.76
C ASP A 49 9.92 -7.43 8.26
N VAL A 50 9.53 -6.48 7.39
CA VAL A 50 8.19 -6.42 6.81
C VAL A 50 8.03 -7.48 5.71
N LEU A 51 9.09 -7.71 4.92
CA LEU A 51 9.08 -8.57 3.73
C LEU A 51 9.71 -9.93 4.06
N VAL A 52 8.87 -10.94 4.32
CA VAL A 52 9.33 -12.26 4.78
C VAL A 52 9.91 -13.08 3.63
N LYS A 53 9.17 -13.20 2.51
CA LYS A 53 9.62 -13.95 1.31
C LYS A 53 8.71 -13.72 0.11
N PRO A 54 9.20 -13.92 -1.13
CA PRO A 54 8.35 -13.96 -2.31
C PRO A 54 7.46 -15.21 -2.33
N VAL A 55 6.31 -15.08 -2.98
CA VAL A 55 5.40 -16.20 -3.25
C VAL A 55 5.70 -16.74 -4.64
N VAL A 56 5.95 -18.04 -4.71
CA VAL A 56 6.13 -18.78 -5.97
C VAL A 56 4.91 -19.65 -6.23
N SER A 57 4.22 -19.40 -7.34
CA SER A 57 3.02 -20.08 -7.82
C SER A 57 2.72 -19.64 -9.26
N GLU A 58 1.99 -20.45 -10.03
CA GLU A 58 1.58 -20.10 -11.41
C GLU A 58 0.91 -18.72 -11.48
N LYS A 59 -0.02 -18.44 -10.54
CA LYS A 59 -0.70 -17.15 -10.47
C LYS A 59 0.26 -15.99 -10.19
N SER A 60 1.25 -16.18 -9.32
CA SER A 60 2.20 -15.10 -9.07
C SER A 60 3.10 -14.85 -10.28
N TYR A 61 3.45 -15.89 -11.05
CA TYR A 61 4.16 -15.73 -12.33
C TYR A 61 3.32 -14.99 -13.37
N ALA A 62 2.05 -15.36 -13.55
CA ALA A 62 1.16 -14.67 -14.48
C ALA A 62 1.00 -13.16 -14.17
N LEU A 63 1.09 -12.79 -12.89
CA LEU A 63 1.03 -11.40 -12.45
C LEU A 63 2.35 -10.63 -12.67
N LEU A 64 3.49 -11.32 -12.88
CA LEU A 64 4.76 -10.64 -13.13
C LEU A 64 4.76 -9.88 -14.46
N ASP A 65 4.08 -10.43 -15.47
CA ASP A 65 3.94 -9.79 -16.79
C ASP A 65 3.19 -8.45 -16.68
N GLU A 66 2.32 -8.31 -15.68
CA GLU A 66 1.60 -7.07 -15.35
C GLU A 66 2.37 -6.16 -14.36
N GLY A 67 3.63 -6.47 -14.04
CA GLY A 67 4.43 -5.71 -13.06
C GLY A 67 3.93 -5.87 -11.62
N LYS A 68 3.24 -6.97 -11.29
CA LYS A 68 2.67 -7.24 -9.96
C LYS A 68 3.41 -8.36 -9.26
N TYR A 69 3.95 -8.04 -8.09
CA TYR A 69 4.80 -8.93 -7.30
C TYR A 69 4.09 -9.36 -6.03
N THR A 70 4.15 -10.66 -5.69
CA THR A 70 3.47 -11.18 -4.50
C THR A 70 4.47 -11.59 -3.42
N PHE A 71 4.33 -11.00 -2.23
CA PHE A 71 5.15 -11.30 -1.06
C PHE A 71 4.31 -11.86 0.08
N ILE A 72 4.91 -12.73 0.89
CA ILE A 72 4.47 -12.96 2.26
C ILE A 72 5.08 -11.88 3.12
N VAL A 73 4.23 -11.21 3.90
CA VAL A 73 4.61 -10.08 4.74
C VAL A 73 4.28 -10.36 6.20
N ALA A 74 4.88 -9.58 7.10
CA ALA A 74 4.57 -9.65 8.52
C ALA A 74 3.05 -9.46 8.77
N PRO A 75 2.39 -10.31 9.57
CA PRO A 75 0.94 -10.22 9.81
C PRO A 75 0.48 -8.87 10.41
N GLY A 76 1.37 -8.18 11.13
CA GLY A 76 1.11 -6.85 11.70
C GLY A 76 1.33 -5.68 10.73
N ALA A 77 1.81 -5.92 9.51
CA ALA A 77 2.17 -4.85 8.59
C ALA A 77 0.97 -4.19 7.91
N ASN A 78 1.02 -2.86 7.82
CA ASN A 78 0.07 -2.02 7.10
C ASN A 78 0.50 -1.80 5.64
N LYS A 79 -0.44 -1.43 4.77
CA LYS A 79 -0.16 -1.20 3.33
C LYS A 79 0.92 -0.13 3.11
N THR A 80 0.92 0.94 3.91
CA THR A 80 1.92 2.02 3.85
C THR A 80 3.32 1.51 4.21
N GLN A 81 3.43 0.70 5.26
CA GLN A 81 4.70 0.10 5.67
C GLN A 81 5.24 -0.86 4.60
N ILE A 82 4.36 -1.68 4.00
CA ILE A 82 4.74 -2.59 2.91
C ILE A 82 5.22 -1.79 1.69
N LYS A 83 4.53 -0.71 1.34
CA LYS A 83 4.94 0.18 0.25
C LYS A 83 6.35 0.72 0.49
N GLN A 84 6.56 1.36 1.64
CA GLN A 84 7.86 1.94 2.01
C GLN A 84 8.95 0.87 2.06
N ALA A 85 8.64 -0.32 2.56
CA ALA A 85 9.61 -1.41 2.64
C ALA A 85 10.05 -1.90 1.27
N VAL A 86 9.12 -2.08 0.32
CA VAL A 86 9.46 -2.51 -1.05
C VAL A 86 10.26 -1.43 -1.77
N GLU A 87 9.84 -0.17 -1.68
CA GLU A 87 10.57 0.96 -2.27
C GLU A 87 11.99 1.07 -1.70
N ALA A 88 12.17 0.87 -0.38
CA ALA A 88 13.48 0.93 0.27
C ALA A 88 14.39 -0.26 -0.06
N VAL A 89 13.87 -1.49 -0.04
CA VAL A 89 14.67 -2.71 -0.22
C VAL A 89 15.09 -2.89 -1.68
N PHE A 90 14.22 -2.57 -2.63
CA PHE A 90 14.45 -2.83 -4.04
C PHE A 90 14.71 -1.56 -4.87
N SER A 91 14.63 -0.37 -4.28
CA SER A 91 14.84 0.91 -4.99
C SER A 91 13.94 1.09 -6.22
N VAL A 92 12.70 0.59 -6.13
CA VAL A 92 11.67 0.69 -7.19
C VAL A 92 10.55 1.64 -6.75
N LYS A 93 9.71 2.08 -7.70
CA LYS A 93 8.53 2.86 -7.40
C LYS A 93 7.28 1.99 -7.33
N VAL A 94 6.51 2.13 -6.24
CA VAL A 94 5.28 1.35 -6.02
C VAL A 94 4.04 2.20 -6.30
N THR A 95 3.17 1.71 -7.19
CA THR A 95 1.90 2.36 -7.56
C THR A 95 0.75 1.91 -6.65
N GLY A 96 0.71 0.64 -6.27
CA GLY A 96 -0.40 0.07 -5.47
C GLY A 96 0.00 -1.12 -4.60
N VAL A 97 -0.74 -1.32 -3.50
CA VAL A 97 -0.56 -2.45 -2.58
C VAL A 97 -1.91 -3.04 -2.18
N ASN A 98 -2.08 -4.33 -2.46
CA ASN A 98 -3.27 -5.12 -2.11
C ASN A 98 -2.87 -6.24 -1.15
N THR A 99 -3.49 -6.29 0.02
CA THR A 99 -3.16 -7.28 1.06
C THR A 99 -4.30 -8.25 1.28
N ILE A 100 -3.96 -9.52 1.51
CA ILE A 100 -4.92 -10.58 1.87
C ILE A 100 -4.39 -11.38 3.07
N ASN A 101 -5.28 -11.71 4.01
CA ASN A 101 -4.97 -12.59 5.13
C ASN A 101 -5.40 -14.01 4.77
N ARG A 102 -4.47 -14.97 4.82
CA ARG A 102 -4.73 -16.37 4.53
C ARG A 102 -4.63 -17.20 5.80
N GLN A 103 -5.74 -17.85 6.15
CA GLN A 103 -5.77 -18.78 7.26
C GLN A 103 -4.95 -20.04 6.94
N GLY A 104 -4.16 -20.47 7.92
CA GLY A 104 -3.40 -21.69 7.90
C GLY A 104 -4.31 -22.91 8.00
N LYS A 105 -4.05 -23.91 7.15
CA LYS A 105 -4.85 -25.13 7.12
C LYS A 105 -4.60 -25.97 8.38
N ARG A 106 -5.68 -26.54 8.93
CA ARG A 106 -5.60 -27.62 9.92
C ARG A 106 -5.08 -28.88 9.24
N LYS A 107 -4.18 -29.60 9.90
CA LYS A 107 -3.56 -30.83 9.40
C LYS A 107 -3.56 -31.88 10.50
N ARG A 108 -3.93 -33.11 10.14
CA ARG A 108 -3.84 -34.26 11.04
C ARG A 108 -2.37 -34.68 11.18
N THR A 109 -1.99 -34.99 12.40
CA THR A 109 -0.70 -35.54 12.80
C THR A 109 -0.95 -36.77 13.67
N ARG A 110 0.09 -37.54 14.00
CA ARG A 110 -0.03 -38.75 14.82
C ARG A 110 -0.72 -38.48 16.17
N THR A 111 -0.43 -37.34 16.79
CA THR A 111 -0.92 -36.97 18.13
C THR A 111 -2.22 -36.15 18.12
N GLY A 112 -2.69 -35.66 16.97
CA GLY A 112 -3.91 -34.84 16.89
C GLY A 112 -3.96 -33.90 15.69
N PHE A 113 -4.80 -32.87 15.78
CA PHE A 113 -4.93 -31.84 14.75
C PHE A 113 -4.06 -30.62 15.07
N GLY A 114 -3.00 -30.40 14.29
CA GLY A 114 -2.23 -29.16 14.29
C GLY A 114 -2.78 -28.14 13.30
N LYS A 115 -2.37 -26.87 13.43
CA LYS A 115 -2.69 -25.79 12.47
C LYS A 115 -1.39 -25.17 11.96
N ARG A 116 -1.32 -24.91 10.65
CA ARG A 116 -0.23 -24.10 10.08
C ARG A 116 -0.39 -22.62 10.48
N ALA A 117 0.71 -21.87 10.47
CA ALA A 117 0.66 -20.43 10.73
C ALA A 117 -0.21 -19.70 9.69
N ASP A 118 -0.95 -18.69 10.17
CA ASP A 118 -1.67 -17.75 9.31
C ASP A 118 -0.65 -16.80 8.66
N THR A 119 -0.88 -16.45 7.41
CA THR A 119 0.06 -15.61 6.64
C THR A 119 -0.68 -14.44 6.02
N LYS A 120 -0.07 -13.25 6.03
CA LYS A 120 -0.51 -12.12 5.22
C LYS A 120 0.27 -12.13 3.91
N ARG A 121 -0.43 -11.96 2.79
CA ARG A 121 0.19 -11.78 1.47
C ARG A 121 -0.08 -10.36 0.99
N ALA A 122 0.90 -9.79 0.32
CA ALA A 122 0.80 -8.50 -0.33
C ALA A 122 1.10 -8.67 -1.82
N ILE A 123 0.17 -8.24 -2.67
CA ILE A 123 0.36 -8.06 -4.10
C ILE A 123 0.70 -6.59 -4.29
N VAL A 124 1.87 -6.33 -4.84
CA VAL A 124 2.46 -4.99 -4.99
C VAL A 124 2.59 -4.71 -6.46
N THR A 125 1.98 -3.61 -6.91
CA THR A 125 2.08 -3.13 -8.28
C THR A 125 3.19 -2.10 -8.37
N LEU A 126 4.12 -2.29 -9.30
CA LEU A 126 5.19 -1.33 -9.56
C LEU A 126 4.77 -0.26 -10.56
N ALA A 127 5.59 0.78 -10.70
CA ALA A 127 5.48 1.69 -11.83
C ALA A 127 5.98 1.02 -13.11
N GLU A 128 5.55 1.54 -14.26
CA GLU A 128 6.04 1.08 -15.55
C GLU A 128 7.56 1.27 -15.66
N GLY A 129 8.26 0.24 -16.12
CA GLY A 129 9.72 0.25 -16.26
C GLY A 129 10.50 -0.32 -15.07
N ASP A 130 9.91 -0.36 -13.88
CA ASP A 130 10.54 -0.95 -12.70
C ASP A 130 10.36 -2.47 -12.66
N ARG A 131 11.42 -3.18 -12.25
CA ARG A 131 11.40 -4.63 -12.08
C ARG A 131 12.14 -5.04 -10.82
N ILE A 132 11.60 -6.04 -10.13
CA ILE A 132 12.27 -6.69 -9.00
C ILE A 132 12.82 -8.03 -9.49
N ASP A 133 14.12 -8.26 -9.27
CA ASP A 133 14.69 -9.60 -9.39
C ASP A 133 14.38 -10.40 -8.12
N ILE A 134 13.43 -11.30 -8.22
CA ILE A 134 12.90 -12.09 -7.10
C ILE A 134 13.56 -13.47 -6.99
N PHE A 135 14.17 -13.92 -8.08
CA PHE A 135 14.77 -15.23 -8.22
C PHE A 135 16.25 -14.98 -8.43
N GLY A 136 16.91 -14.51 -7.37
CA GLY A 136 18.32 -14.15 -7.41
C GLY A 136 19.06 -15.17 -8.27
N GLN A 137 19.62 -14.71 -9.38
CA GLN A 137 20.54 -15.54 -10.13
C GLN A 137 21.67 -15.88 -9.16
N ALA A 138 21.75 -17.15 -8.78
CA ALA A 138 22.98 -17.68 -8.25
C ALA A 138 24.00 -17.53 -9.38
N SER A 139 24.84 -16.50 -9.24
CA SER A 139 26.11 -16.40 -9.95
C SER A 139 27.16 -17.16 -9.17
#